data_AF-A0AA45WRQ9-F1
#
_entry.id   AF-A0AA45WRQ9-F1
#
_cell.length_a   1.000
_cell.length_b   1.000
_cell.length_c   1.000
_cell.angle_alpha   90.00
_cell.angle_beta   90.00
_cell.angle_gamma   90.00
#
_symmetry.space_group_name_H-M   'P 1'
#
loop_
_entity.id
_entity.type
_entity.pdbx_description
1 polymer ?
#
loop_
_entity_poly.entity_id
_entity_poly.type
_entity_poly.pdbx_seq_one_letter_code
_entity_poly.pdbx_strand_id
1 'polypeptide(L)'
;MARSKTLCDRFAKILGGTGEIVNGVCVVTRLRNLSPTILGRRTRSPLAIAALFSFEGLDSRGRALNLGETVILQREINPFITELRKRGLIVTAVHNHWLFDDPRLMYIHWESVDRPLDFARKVREAFRVLEK
;
A
#
# COMPACT_ATOMS: atom_id res chain seq x y z
N MET A 1 -5.62 3.58 23.92
CA MET A 1 -4.30 3.47 23.26
C MET A 1 -3.85 2.02 23.01
N ALA A 2 -3.81 1.13 24.01
CA ALA A 2 -3.34 -0.26 23.83
C ALA A 2 -4.09 -1.06 22.74
N ARG A 3 -5.43 -0.99 22.70
CA ARG A 3 -6.25 -1.68 21.68
C ARG A 3 -5.97 -1.21 20.25
N SER A 4 -5.66 0.08 20.06
CA SER A 4 -5.30 0.65 18.75
C SER A 4 -3.92 0.16 18.31
N LYS A 5 -2.95 0.13 19.24
CA LYS A 5 -1.60 -0.42 18.99
C LYS A 5 -1.67 -1.87 18.53
N THR A 6 -2.38 -2.73 19.26
CA THR A 6 -2.55 -4.15 18.89
C THR A 6 -3.24 -4.35 17.54
N LEU A 7 -4.19 -3.48 17.17
CA LEU A 7 -4.81 -3.52 15.85
C LEU A 7 -3.81 -3.13 14.75
N CYS A 8 -3.03 -2.07 14.97
CA CYS A 8 -1.99 -1.62 14.03
C CYS A 8 -0.90 -2.68 13.84
N ASP A 9 -0.46 -3.35 14.91
CA ASP A 9 0.53 -4.43 14.84
C ASP A 9 0.02 -5.60 13.98
N ARG A 10 -1.25 -5.98 14.13
CA ARG A 10 -1.88 -7.03 13.30
C ARG A 10 -2.05 -6.62 11.85
N PHE A 11 -2.43 -5.36 11.62
CA PHE A 11 -2.54 -4.77 10.29
C PHE A 11 -1.20 -4.82 9.56
N ALA A 12 -0.12 -4.35 10.21
CA ALA A 12 1.25 -4.41 9.72
C ALA A 12 1.71 -5.84 9.42
N LYS A 13 1.44 -6.78 10.32
CA LYS A 13 1.77 -8.20 10.16
C LYS A 13 1.12 -8.82 8.92
N ILE A 14 -0.14 -8.49 8.62
CA ILE A 14 -0.84 -9.01 7.43
C ILE A 14 -0.23 -8.44 6.15
N LEU A 15 0.09 -7.15 6.15
CA LEU A 15 0.63 -6.45 4.98
C LEU A 15 2.11 -6.78 4.73
N GLY A 16 2.81 -7.33 5.73
CA GLY A 16 4.23 -7.67 5.66
C GLY A 16 5.12 -6.43 5.70
N GLY A 17 4.75 -5.44 6.52
CA GLY A 17 5.47 -4.19 6.70
C GLY A 17 5.65 -3.82 8.18
N THR A 18 6.25 -2.66 8.42
CA THR A 18 6.42 -2.08 9.75
C THR A 18 5.31 -1.06 9.99
N GLY A 19 4.60 -1.20 11.11
CA GLY A 19 3.50 -0.33 11.49
C GLY A 19 3.89 0.66 12.60
N GLU A 20 3.38 1.88 12.49
CA GLU A 20 3.50 2.93 13.49
C GLU A 20 2.18 3.71 13.62
N ILE A 21 1.95 4.33 14.78
CA ILE A 21 0.79 5.22 14.97
C ILE A 21 1.32 6.65 15.02
N VAL A 22 0.91 7.46 14.05
CA VAL A 22 1.29 8.88 13.94
C VAL A 22 0.00 9.69 13.94
N ASN A 23 -0.14 10.63 14.88
CA ASN A 23 -1.32 11.50 15.01
C ASN A 23 -2.67 10.75 15.01
N GLY A 24 -2.71 9.55 15.60
CA GLY A 24 -3.92 8.72 15.66
C GLY A 24 -4.20 7.86 14.43
N VAL A 25 -3.36 7.94 13.39
CA VAL A 25 -3.42 7.13 12.17
C VAL A 25 -2.45 5.97 12.30
N CYS A 26 -2.90 4.74 12.03
CA CYS A 26 -1.96 3.63 11.84
C CYS A 26 -1.41 3.70 10.42
N VAL A 27 -0.09 3.77 10.27
CA VAL A 27 0.62 3.79 8.99
C VAL A 27 1.53 2.56 8.94
N VAL A 28 1.50 1.84 7.82
CA VAL A 28 2.35 0.68 7.56
C VAL A 28 3.18 0.93 6.32
N THR A 29 4.48 0.78 6.46
CA THR A 29 5.43 0.85 5.36
C THR A 29 5.97 -0.54 5.03
N ARG A 30 5.94 -0.91 3.75
CA ARG A 30 6.59 -2.10 3.20
C ARG A 30 7.43 -1.70 2.00
N LEU A 31 8.69 -2.15 1.93
CA LEU A 31 9.52 -1.92 0.74
C LEU A 31 9.25 -3.01 -0.30
N ARG A 32 9.08 -2.61 -1.56
CA ARG A 32 9.11 -3.52 -2.70
C ARG A 32 10.56 -3.83 -3.08
N ASN A 33 10.80 -5.05 -3.55
CA ASN A 33 12.11 -5.47 -4.01
C ASN A 33 12.34 -5.04 -5.47
N LEU A 34 12.36 -3.74 -5.70
CA LEU A 34 12.70 -3.16 -7.00
C LEU A 34 14.13 -2.60 -6.94
N SER A 35 14.81 -2.61 -8.07
CA SER A 35 16.16 -2.03 -8.20
C SER A 35 16.20 -0.93 -9.28
N PRO A 36 15.34 0.10 -9.18
CA PRO A 36 15.31 1.14 -10.20
C PRO A 36 16.52 2.07 -10.10
N THR A 37 16.74 2.79 -11.18
CA THR A 37 17.60 3.96 -11.23
C THR A 37 16.77 5.22 -11.41
N ILE A 38 17.25 6.35 -10.92
CA ILE A 38 16.73 7.69 -11.19
C ILE A 38 17.93 8.54 -11.57
N LEU A 39 17.89 9.24 -12.71
CA LEU A 39 19.04 10.00 -13.23
C LEU A 39 20.30 9.10 -13.36
N GLY A 40 20.11 7.84 -13.75
CA GLY A 40 21.20 6.86 -13.90
C GLY A 40 21.82 6.36 -12.58
N ARG A 41 21.27 6.73 -11.40
CA ARG A 41 21.75 6.26 -10.10
C ARG A 41 20.75 5.28 -9.49
N ARG A 42 21.24 4.10 -9.08
CA ARG A 42 20.43 3.10 -8.37
C ARG A 42 19.89 3.69 -7.06
N THR A 43 18.60 3.50 -6.80
CA THR A 43 17.97 3.93 -5.55
C THR A 43 17.43 2.74 -4.75
N ARG A 44 17.51 2.85 -3.42
CA ARG A 44 16.81 1.98 -2.45
C ARG A 44 15.92 2.82 -1.52
N SER A 45 15.71 4.09 -1.87
CA SER A 45 14.97 5.03 -1.04
C SER A 45 13.50 4.61 -0.94
N PRO A 46 12.90 4.60 0.27
CA PRO A 46 11.46 4.39 0.43
C PRO A 46 10.62 5.34 -0.43
N LEU A 47 11.13 6.54 -0.75
CA LEU A 47 10.47 7.48 -1.67
C LEU A 47 10.22 6.90 -3.08
N ALA A 48 11.03 5.92 -3.50
CA ALA A 48 10.90 5.30 -4.82
C ALA A 48 10.33 3.87 -4.76
N ILE A 49 10.51 3.15 -3.65
CA ILE A 49 10.20 1.71 -3.60
C ILE A 49 9.21 1.30 -2.50
N ALA A 50 8.57 2.26 -1.81
CA ALA A 50 7.60 1.93 -0.76
C ALA A 50 6.23 1.51 -1.31
N ALA A 51 5.58 0.64 -0.54
CA ALA A 51 4.16 0.48 -0.43
C ALA A 51 3.74 1.03 0.94
N LEU A 52 2.70 1.85 0.97
CA LEU A 52 2.17 2.48 2.16
C LEU A 52 0.72 2.08 2.33
N PHE A 53 0.31 1.83 3.57
CA PHE A 53 -1.06 1.50 3.91
C PHE A 53 -1.43 2.22 5.20
N SER A 54 -2.66 2.68 5.30
CA SER A 54 -3.13 3.29 6.54
C SER A 54 -4.57 2.93 6.86
N PHE A 55 -4.91 3.12 8.13
CA PHE A 55 -6.30 3.24 8.55
C PHE A 55 -6.47 4.29 9.63
N GLU A 56 -7.63 4.94 9.62
CA GLU A 56 -8.03 5.94 10.63
C GLU A 56 -9.54 6.04 10.77
N GLY A 57 -10.00 6.68 11.86
CA GLY A 57 -11.43 6.98 12.06
C GLY A 57 -12.29 5.73 12.27
N LEU A 58 -11.93 4.87 13.22
CA LEU A 58 -12.74 3.68 13.56
C LEU A 58 -14.15 4.08 14.02
N ASP A 59 -15.17 3.61 13.31
CA ASP A 59 -16.59 3.77 13.65
C ASP A 59 -17.04 2.73 14.71
N SER A 60 -18.29 2.88 15.20
CA SER A 60 -18.89 1.98 16.20
C SER A 60 -19.06 0.54 15.70
N ARG A 61 -18.97 0.30 14.38
CA ARG A 61 -19.04 -1.03 13.75
C ARG A 61 -17.65 -1.61 13.47
N GLY A 62 -16.58 -0.87 13.83
CA GLY A 62 -15.19 -1.26 13.67
C GLY A 62 -14.65 -1.07 12.25
N ARG A 63 -15.33 -0.28 11.40
CA ARG A 63 -14.83 0.09 10.07
C ARG A 63 -14.05 1.39 10.17
N ALA A 64 -13.11 1.59 9.25
CA ALA A 64 -12.27 2.78 9.19
C ALA A 64 -12.13 3.22 7.74
N LEU A 65 -11.68 4.47 7.52
CA LEU A 65 -11.09 4.83 6.23
C LEU A 65 -9.78 4.07 6.10
N ASN A 66 -9.61 3.31 5.02
CA ASN A 66 -8.38 2.60 4.71
C ASN A 66 -7.84 3.09 3.38
N LEU A 67 -6.54 3.43 3.35
CA LEU A 67 -5.85 3.91 2.17
C LEU A 67 -4.67 2.99 1.85
N GLY A 68 -4.36 2.86 0.57
CA GLY A 68 -3.18 2.16 0.12
C GLY A 68 -2.56 2.82 -1.11
N GLU A 69 -1.24 2.83 -1.12
CA GLU A 69 -0.42 3.26 -2.25
C GLU A 69 0.72 2.25 -2.44
N THR A 70 1.11 2.02 -3.70
CA THR A 70 2.40 1.38 -3.96
C THR A 70 3.00 1.85 -5.27
N VAL A 71 4.34 1.85 -5.32
CA VAL A 71 5.05 1.82 -6.59
C VAL A 71 4.68 0.56 -7.38
N ILE A 72 4.48 0.71 -8.68
CA ILE A 72 4.03 -0.34 -9.58
C ILE A 72 4.72 -0.23 -10.94
N LEU A 73 5.12 -1.36 -11.52
CA LEU A 73 5.66 -1.41 -12.86
C LEU A 73 4.51 -1.37 -13.87
N GLN A 74 4.74 -0.79 -15.06
CA GLN A 74 3.67 -0.62 -16.05
C GLN A 74 2.92 -1.92 -16.40
N ARG A 75 3.64 -3.04 -16.48
CA ARG A 75 3.05 -4.37 -16.76
C ARG A 75 2.19 -4.92 -15.62
N GLU A 76 2.39 -4.45 -14.40
CA GLU A 76 1.67 -4.91 -13.20
C GLU A 76 0.33 -4.16 -13.01
N ILE A 77 0.14 -3.01 -13.66
CA ILE A 77 -1.00 -2.10 -13.43
C ILE A 77 -2.34 -2.83 -13.61
N ASN A 78 -2.60 -3.38 -14.80
CA ASN A 78 -3.89 -4.00 -15.09
C ASN A 78 -4.15 -5.28 -14.27
N PRO A 79 -3.17 -6.19 -14.09
CA PRO A 79 -3.31 -7.32 -13.17
C PRO A 79 -3.67 -6.88 -11.75
N PHE A 80 -2.98 -5.86 -11.22
CA PHE A 80 -3.21 -5.41 -9.86
C PHE A 80 -4.56 -4.69 -9.70
N ILE A 81 -4.94 -3.81 -10.64
CA ILE A 81 -6.27 -3.19 -10.68
C ILE A 81 -7.38 -4.25 -10.69
N THR A 82 -7.22 -5.30 -11.48
CA THR A 82 -8.18 -6.40 -11.56
C THR A 82 -8.36 -7.07 -10.20
N GLU A 83 -7.27 -7.39 -9.51
CA GLU A 83 -7.31 -8.03 -8.20
C GLU A 83 -7.84 -7.11 -7.09
N LEU A 84 -7.54 -5.80 -7.13
CA LEU A 84 -8.14 -4.81 -6.22
C LEU A 84 -9.66 -4.73 -6.40
N ARG A 85 -10.12 -4.55 -7.64
CA ARG A 85 -11.56 -4.43 -7.97
C ARG A 85 -12.35 -5.68 -7.63
N LYS A 86 -11.80 -6.86 -7.93
CA LYS A 86 -12.39 -8.17 -7.55
C LYS A 86 -12.66 -8.30 -6.05
N ARG A 87 -11.93 -7.54 -5.22
CA ARG A 87 -12.03 -7.53 -3.74
C ARG A 87 -12.83 -6.34 -3.21
N GLY A 88 -13.45 -5.56 -4.08
CA GLY A 88 -14.25 -4.39 -3.74
C GLY A 88 -13.42 -3.20 -3.26
N LEU A 89 -12.14 -3.12 -3.63
CA LEU A 89 -11.29 -1.95 -3.37
C LEU A 89 -11.42 -0.96 -4.53
N ILE A 90 -11.61 0.32 -4.21
CA ILE A 90 -11.79 1.38 -5.20
C ILE A 90 -10.40 1.87 -5.61
N VAL A 91 -10.05 1.73 -6.88
CA VAL A 91 -8.81 2.32 -7.44
C VAL A 91 -9.10 3.78 -7.80
N THR A 92 -8.31 4.71 -7.26
CA THR A 92 -8.58 6.15 -7.37
C THR A 92 -7.59 6.90 -8.26
N ALA A 93 -6.34 6.45 -8.33
CA ALA A 93 -5.33 7.11 -9.16
C ALA A 93 -4.27 6.13 -9.70
N VAL A 94 -3.75 6.45 -10.88
CA VAL A 94 -2.53 5.87 -11.45
C VAL A 94 -1.71 7.01 -12.04
N HIS A 95 -0.48 7.20 -11.58
CA HIS A 95 0.40 8.30 -12.00
C HIS A 95 1.88 7.98 -11.80
N ASN A 96 2.79 8.92 -12.05
CA ASN A 96 4.23 8.78 -11.77
C ASN A 96 4.72 9.89 -10.85
N HIS A 97 5.77 9.63 -10.06
CA HIS A 97 6.45 10.65 -9.24
C HIS A 97 7.74 11.11 -9.90
N TRP A 98 8.52 10.18 -10.45
CA TRP A 98 9.88 10.44 -10.94
C TRP A 98 9.91 10.67 -12.46
N LEU A 99 10.92 11.40 -12.90
CA LEU A 99 11.35 11.50 -14.29
C LEU A 99 12.72 10.81 -14.43
N PHE A 100 13.03 10.33 -15.63
CA PHE A 100 14.30 9.66 -15.95
C PHE A 100 14.59 8.45 -15.05
N ASP A 101 13.52 7.75 -14.70
CA ASP A 101 13.56 6.50 -13.96
C ASP A 101 13.63 5.30 -14.90
N ASP A 102 14.37 4.27 -14.49
CA ASP A 102 14.48 3.01 -15.23
C ASP A 102 14.50 1.81 -14.26
N PRO A 103 13.57 0.84 -14.36
CA PRO A 103 12.41 0.85 -15.26
C PRO A 103 11.43 1.97 -14.90
N ARG A 104 10.51 2.29 -15.81
CA ARG A 104 9.45 3.27 -15.56
C ARG A 104 8.60 2.85 -14.36
N LEU A 105 8.69 3.62 -13.29
CA LEU A 105 7.92 3.51 -12.06
C LEU A 105 6.63 4.32 -12.19
N MET A 106 5.53 3.63 -11.93
CA MET A 106 4.22 4.23 -11.74
C MET A 106 3.81 4.06 -10.29
N TYR A 107 2.72 4.69 -9.89
CA TYR A 107 2.16 4.66 -8.55
C TYR A 107 0.66 4.49 -8.69
N ILE A 108 0.09 3.66 -7.82
CA ILE A 108 -1.34 3.37 -7.82
C ILE A 108 -1.91 3.58 -6.42
N HIS A 109 -3.10 4.18 -6.38
CA HIS A 109 -3.82 4.51 -5.15
C HIS A 109 -5.15 3.77 -5.11
N TRP A 110 -5.53 3.29 -3.92
CA TRP A 110 -6.82 2.68 -3.69
C TRP A 110 -7.32 2.91 -2.27
N GLU A 111 -8.63 2.80 -2.09
CA GLU A 111 -9.30 3.10 -0.82
C GLU A 111 -10.50 2.18 -0.55
N SER A 112 -10.90 2.15 0.72
CA SER A 112 -12.19 1.59 1.14
C SER A 112 -12.59 2.05 2.54
N VAL A 113 -13.90 2.07 2.83
CA VAL A 113 -14.41 2.09 4.20
C VAL A 113 -14.77 0.66 4.62
N ASP A 114 -13.89 0.02 5.38
CA ASP A 114 -14.01 -1.38 5.79
C ASP A 114 -13.27 -1.61 7.13
N ARG A 115 -13.40 -2.80 7.72
CA ARG A 115 -12.59 -3.21 8.85
C ARG A 115 -11.11 -3.26 8.43
N PRO A 116 -10.18 -2.65 9.19
CA PRO A 116 -8.77 -2.57 8.78
C PRO A 116 -8.13 -3.93 8.45
N LEU A 117 -8.44 -4.97 9.22
CA LEU A 117 -7.88 -6.29 8.95
C LEU A 117 -8.46 -6.95 7.70
N ASP A 118 -9.70 -6.62 7.32
CA ASP A 118 -10.31 -7.15 6.09
C ASP A 118 -9.71 -6.45 4.87
N PHE A 119 -9.52 -5.13 4.94
CA PHE A 119 -8.71 -4.37 3.98
C PHE A 119 -7.31 -4.97 3.83
N ALA A 120 -6.59 -5.17 4.94
CA ALA A 120 -5.23 -5.69 4.93
C ALA A 120 -5.12 -7.05 4.22
N ARG A 121 -6.08 -7.96 4.47
CA ARG A 121 -6.12 -9.26 3.82
C ARG A 121 -6.42 -9.15 2.33
N LYS A 122 -7.41 -8.34 1.94
CA LYS A 122 -7.74 -8.09 0.52
C LYS A 122 -6.52 -7.56 -0.22
N VAL A 123 -5.82 -6.58 0.36
CA VAL A 123 -4.60 -6.00 -0.21
C VAL A 123 -3.48 -7.04 -0.31
N ARG A 124 -3.21 -7.81 0.75
CA ARG A 124 -2.20 -8.88 0.74
C ARG A 124 -2.43 -9.88 -0.40
N GLU A 125 -3.69 -10.23 -0.64
CA GLU A 125 -4.07 -11.12 -1.73
C GLU A 125 -3.85 -10.49 -3.11
N ALA A 126 -4.22 -9.21 -3.29
CA ALA A 126 -3.96 -8.48 -4.53
C ALA A 126 -2.45 -8.32 -4.80
N PHE A 127 -1.63 -8.12 -3.77
CA PHE A 127 -0.17 -8.00 -3.91
C PHE A 127 0.52 -9.26 -4.48
N ARG A 128 -0.18 -10.39 -4.61
CA ARG A 128 0.40 -11.62 -5.18
C ARG A 128 0.69 -11.54 -6.68
N VAL A 129 0.04 -10.63 -7.40
CA VAL A 129 0.30 -10.44 -8.84
C VAL A 129 1.44 -9.45 -9.10
N LEU A 130 2.01 -8.88 -8.04
CA LEU A 130 3.17 -8.01 -8.12
C LEU A 130 4.46 -8.84 -8.04
N GLU A 131 5.47 -8.42 -8.78
CA GLU A 131 6.80 -9.02 -8.76
C GLU A 131 7.45 -8.90 -7.39
N LYS A 132 8.24 -9.93 -7.07
CA LYS A 132 8.78 -10.19 -5.74
C LYS A 132 10.03 -9.43 -5.40
#